data_AF-A0A7C4H6T4-F1
#
_entry.id   AF-A0A7C4H6T4-F1
#
_cell.length_a   1.000
_cell.length_b   1.000
_cell.length_c   1.000
_cell.angle_alpha   90.00
_cell.angle_beta   90.00
_cell.angle_gamma   90.00
#
_symmetry.space_group_name_H-M   'P 1'
#
loop_
_entity.id
_entity.type
_entity.pdbx_description
1 polymer ?
#
loop_
_entity_poly.entity_id
_entity_poly.type
_entity_poly.pdbx_seq_one_letter_code
_entity_poly.pdbx_strand_id
1 'polypeptide(L)'
;ARGVAHASEKYGGGEFALAFGGNEMAGYHTGPAAYLNYAFGLRHSHLDSAGYSLDQKTIGKTPQPEELVQKLVEEEAWRQVLTSLVVCLFAREVYKPEVVSEALKISGYDLSPSDLAEIGRKIYREKYRLKVELGFDPDRVSFPQRIFETLTPHGRLDPALLESIRKTYAGFIRSMLAN
;
A
#
# COMPACT_ATOMS: atom_id res chain seq x y z
N ALA A 1 23.97 -3.62 -12.82
CA ALA A 1 23.43 -2.56 -11.93
C ALA A 1 22.47 -3.21 -10.94
N ARG A 2 22.51 -2.85 -9.64
CA ARG A 2 21.80 -3.54 -8.52
C ARG A 2 20.72 -2.68 -7.82
N GLY A 3 20.30 -1.57 -8.41
CA GLY A 3 19.30 -0.65 -7.84
C GLY A 3 19.87 0.36 -6.84
N VAL A 4 19.06 1.35 -6.47
CA VAL A 4 19.49 2.49 -5.63
C VAL A 4 19.78 2.08 -4.19
N ALA A 5 19.01 1.13 -3.63
CA ALA A 5 19.20 0.67 -2.26
C ALA A 5 20.61 0.06 -2.07
N HIS A 6 21.05 -0.78 -3.01
CA HIS A 6 22.40 -1.34 -2.97
C HIS A 6 23.48 -0.29 -3.23
N ALA A 7 23.22 0.67 -4.12
CA ALA A 7 24.17 1.74 -4.39
C ALA A 7 24.39 2.62 -3.15
N SER A 8 23.32 2.96 -2.42
CA SER A 8 23.43 3.79 -1.22
C SER A 8 24.08 3.06 -0.04
N GLU A 9 23.87 1.75 0.09
CA GLU A 9 24.58 0.95 1.09
C GLU A 9 26.10 0.97 0.84
N LYS A 10 26.51 0.87 -0.44
CA LYS A 10 27.93 0.81 -0.81
C LYS A 10 28.64 2.16 -0.80
N TYR A 11 27.95 3.23 -1.19
CA TYR A 11 28.56 4.53 -1.46
C TYR A 11 28.05 5.65 -0.53
N GLY A 12 27.17 5.34 0.42
CA GLY A 12 26.46 6.33 1.23
C GLY A 12 25.26 6.93 0.51
N GLY A 13 24.51 7.81 1.18
CA GLY A 13 23.32 8.44 0.62
C GLY A 13 21.99 7.79 1.02
N GLY A 14 21.98 6.94 2.06
CA GLY A 14 20.76 6.31 2.57
C GLY A 14 19.70 7.33 3.02
N GLU A 15 20.11 8.54 3.39
CA GLU A 15 19.25 9.65 3.74
C GLU A 15 18.43 10.20 2.55
N PHE A 16 18.91 10.02 1.32
CA PHE A 16 18.25 10.50 0.09
C PHE A 16 17.92 9.41 -0.94
N ALA A 17 18.35 8.17 -0.71
CA ALA A 17 17.99 7.03 -1.54
C ALA A 17 16.50 6.69 -1.35
N LEU A 18 15.68 7.12 -2.30
CA LEU A 18 14.23 6.89 -2.28
C LEU A 18 13.89 5.46 -2.73
N ALA A 19 14.06 4.51 -1.81
CA ALA A 19 13.66 3.12 -1.99
C ALA A 19 12.86 2.60 -0.79
N PHE A 20 11.91 1.71 -1.07
CA PHE A 20 11.04 1.08 -0.10
C PHE A 20 11.02 -0.43 -0.37
N GLY A 21 11.37 -1.24 0.64
CA GLY A 21 11.47 -2.70 0.45
C GLY A 21 12.41 -3.14 -0.68
N GLY A 22 13.44 -2.34 -0.97
CA GLY A 22 14.38 -2.58 -2.07
C GLY A 22 13.91 -2.12 -3.45
N ASN A 23 12.71 -1.56 -3.58
CA ASN A 23 12.16 -1.03 -4.83
C ASN A 23 12.22 0.50 -4.85
N GLU A 24 12.58 1.10 -5.99
CA GLU A 24 12.59 2.55 -6.15
C GLU A 24 11.19 3.17 -5.94
N MET A 25 11.16 4.32 -5.26
CA MET A 25 9.93 5.09 -5.03
C MET A 25 9.26 5.47 -6.36
N ALA A 26 7.95 5.30 -6.43
CA ALA A 26 7.17 5.78 -7.57
C ALA A 26 7.11 7.32 -7.63
N GLY A 27 6.76 7.89 -8.79
CA GLY A 27 6.76 9.33 -9.04
C GLY A 27 5.66 10.15 -8.34
N TYR A 28 5.20 9.77 -7.15
CA TYR A 28 4.19 10.53 -6.39
C TYR A 28 4.71 10.93 -5.00
N HIS A 29 4.81 12.23 -4.78
CA HIS A 29 5.10 12.89 -3.50
C HIS A 29 3.85 13.62 -2.98
N THR A 30 2.82 12.86 -2.61
CA THR A 30 1.48 13.42 -2.34
C THR A 30 1.15 13.58 -0.86
N GLY A 31 1.75 12.79 0.03
CA GLY A 31 1.36 12.79 1.44
C GLY A 31 1.68 11.46 2.14
N PRO A 32 1.22 11.32 3.40
CA PRO A 32 1.52 10.16 4.24
C PRO A 32 0.98 8.84 3.66
N ALA A 33 -0.16 8.84 2.97
CA ALA A 33 -0.77 7.62 2.44
C ALA A 33 0.07 7.01 1.31
N ALA A 34 0.63 7.82 0.41
CA ALA A 34 1.53 7.34 -0.63
C ALA A 34 2.77 6.66 -0.06
N TYR A 35 3.38 7.26 0.96
CA TYR A 35 4.58 6.70 1.59
C TYR A 35 4.33 5.40 2.32
N LEU A 36 3.21 5.29 3.04
CA LEU A 36 2.81 4.03 3.66
C LEU A 36 2.49 2.96 2.63
N ASN A 37 1.86 3.34 1.51
CA ASN A 37 1.65 2.41 0.42
C ASN A 37 2.98 1.87 -0.13
N TYR A 38 3.99 2.72 -0.35
CA TYR A 38 5.31 2.23 -0.81
C TYR A 38 5.98 1.34 0.23
N ALA A 39 5.86 1.70 1.51
CA ALA A 39 6.50 0.98 2.59
C ALA A 39 5.86 -0.38 2.88
N PHE A 40 4.53 -0.46 2.85
CA PHE A 40 3.78 -1.65 3.30
C PHE A 40 3.11 -2.44 2.18
N GLY A 41 2.82 -1.81 1.03
CA GLY A 41 2.17 -2.47 -0.11
C GLY A 41 2.90 -3.74 -0.54
N LEU A 42 2.17 -4.76 -0.98
CA LEU A 42 2.71 -6.09 -1.23
C LEU A 42 3.92 -6.12 -2.17
N ARG A 43 4.00 -5.18 -3.12
CA ARG A 43 5.08 -5.05 -4.10
C ARG A 43 5.88 -3.76 -3.93
N HIS A 44 5.65 -2.99 -2.87
CA HIS A 44 6.26 -1.66 -2.67
C HIS A 44 6.02 -0.71 -3.85
N SER A 45 4.81 -0.77 -4.43
CA SER A 45 4.43 -0.05 -5.64
C SER A 45 3.22 0.87 -5.43
N HIS A 46 3.16 1.97 -6.18
CA HIS A 46 1.97 2.84 -6.24
C HIS A 46 0.69 2.11 -6.74
N LEU A 47 0.84 0.92 -7.32
CA LEU A 47 -0.28 0.11 -7.80
C LEU A 47 -0.85 -0.83 -6.72
N ASP A 48 -0.20 -0.97 -5.56
CA ASP A 48 -0.65 -1.86 -4.49
C ASP A 48 -1.89 -1.33 -3.79
N SER A 49 -1.83 -0.10 -3.29
CA SER A 49 -2.97 0.69 -2.85
C SER A 49 -2.85 2.09 -3.45
N ALA A 50 -3.98 2.72 -3.78
CA ALA A 50 -4.01 4.06 -4.35
C ALA A 50 -3.65 5.17 -3.33
N GLY A 51 -2.62 4.99 -2.50
CA GLY A 51 -2.24 5.93 -1.44
C GLY A 51 -2.07 7.36 -1.96
N TYR A 52 -1.49 7.52 -3.16
CA TYR A 52 -1.38 8.83 -3.80
C TYR A 52 -2.73 9.50 -4.09
N SER A 53 -3.74 8.71 -4.50
CA SER A 53 -5.08 9.21 -4.75
C SER A 53 -5.82 9.50 -3.45
N LEU A 54 -5.58 8.69 -2.41
CA LEU A 54 -6.13 8.94 -1.08
C LEU A 54 -5.62 10.28 -0.53
N ASP A 55 -4.31 10.53 -0.59
CA ASP A 55 -3.72 11.83 -0.19
C ASP A 55 -4.37 12.99 -0.97
N GLN A 56 -4.53 12.86 -2.28
CA GLN A 56 -5.15 13.91 -3.11
C GLN A 56 -6.60 14.20 -2.70
N LYS A 57 -7.37 13.18 -2.31
CA LYS A 57 -8.77 13.32 -1.88
C LYS A 57 -8.89 13.86 -0.45
N THR A 58 -7.80 13.85 0.32
CA THR A 58 -7.80 14.26 1.74
C THR A 58 -6.94 15.48 2.02
N ILE A 59 -6.50 16.22 0.99
CA ILE A 59 -5.72 17.46 1.16
C ILE A 59 -6.38 18.38 2.20
N GLY A 60 -5.57 18.86 3.15
CA GLY A 60 -6.02 19.71 4.26
C GLY A 60 -6.60 18.96 5.46
N LYS A 61 -6.62 17.62 5.45
CA LYS A 61 -7.03 16.79 6.60
C LYS A 61 -5.82 16.08 7.21
N THR A 62 -5.78 16.06 8.54
CA THR A 62 -4.81 15.21 9.26
C THR A 62 -5.33 13.78 9.29
N PRO A 63 -4.60 12.79 8.74
CA PRO A 63 -5.05 11.40 8.76
C PRO A 63 -5.04 10.85 10.19
N GLN A 64 -6.11 10.14 10.55
CA GLN A 64 -6.08 9.28 11.73
C GLN A 64 -5.37 7.97 11.37
N PRO A 65 -4.40 7.49 12.18
CA PRO A 65 -3.61 6.32 11.84
C PRO A 65 -4.42 5.07 11.48
N GLU A 66 -5.39 4.71 12.32
CA GLU A 66 -6.22 3.52 12.16
C GLU A 66 -7.06 3.60 10.89
N GLU A 67 -7.69 4.75 10.66
CA GLU A 67 -8.51 5.00 9.46
C GLU A 67 -7.67 4.92 8.18
N LEU A 68 -6.46 5.50 8.20
CA LEU A 68 -5.57 5.48 7.06
C LEU A 68 -5.09 4.07 6.74
N VAL A 69 -4.66 3.31 7.75
CA VAL A 69 -4.26 1.90 7.58
C VAL A 69 -5.42 1.09 7.00
N GLN A 70 -6.62 1.22 7.59
CA GLN A 70 -7.81 0.52 7.13
C GLN A 70 -8.09 0.80 5.65
N LYS A 71 -8.11 2.08 5.25
CA LYS A 71 -8.37 2.45 3.84
C LYS A 71 -7.34 1.90 2.87
N LEU A 72 -6.06 1.91 3.22
CA LEU A 72 -5.00 1.38 2.36
C LEU A 72 -5.12 -0.14 2.22
N VAL A 73 -5.39 -0.85 3.32
CA VAL A 73 -5.57 -2.30 3.32
C VAL A 73 -6.81 -2.71 2.54
N GLU A 74 -7.95 -2.04 2.75
CA GLU A 74 -9.19 -2.35 2.04
C GLU A 74 -9.05 -2.11 0.52
N GLU A 75 -8.41 -1.01 0.13
CA GLU A 75 -8.08 -0.71 -1.26
C GLU A 75 -7.16 -1.78 -1.87
N GLU A 76 -6.12 -2.21 -1.15
CA GLU A 76 -5.20 -3.25 -1.63
C GLU A 76 -5.85 -4.63 -1.69
N ALA A 77 -6.69 -4.97 -0.71
CA ALA A 77 -7.46 -6.22 -0.68
C ALA A 77 -8.42 -6.29 -1.87
N TRP A 78 -9.13 -5.20 -2.18
CA TRP A 78 -9.97 -5.13 -3.38
C TRP A 78 -9.16 -5.31 -4.67
N ARG A 79 -7.97 -4.70 -4.74
CA ARG A 79 -7.07 -4.87 -5.89
C ARG A 79 -6.59 -6.30 -6.07
N GLN A 80 -6.61 -7.16 -5.04
CA GLN A 80 -6.31 -8.57 -5.22
C GLN A 80 -7.37 -9.27 -6.08
N VAL A 81 -8.64 -8.90 -5.95
CA VAL A 81 -9.71 -9.38 -6.83
C VAL A 81 -9.47 -8.88 -8.26
N LEU A 82 -9.31 -7.55 -8.42
CA LEU A 82 -9.14 -6.92 -9.73
C LEU A 82 -7.92 -7.48 -10.49
N THR A 83 -6.78 -7.65 -9.81
CA THR A 83 -5.57 -8.18 -10.44
C THR A 83 -5.65 -9.67 -10.72
N SER A 84 -6.44 -10.44 -9.96
CA SER A 84 -6.75 -11.84 -10.29
C SER A 84 -7.62 -11.97 -11.55
N LEU A 85 -8.46 -10.97 -11.81
CA LEU A 85 -9.24 -10.83 -13.05
C LEU A 85 -8.46 -10.17 -14.20
N VAL A 86 -7.18 -9.84 -13.97
CA VAL A 86 -6.27 -9.24 -14.98
C VAL A 86 -6.84 -7.95 -15.59
N VAL A 87 -7.60 -7.17 -14.82
CA VAL A 87 -8.17 -5.91 -15.33
C VAL A 87 -7.12 -4.82 -15.43
N CYS A 88 -7.33 -3.86 -16.34
CA CYS A 88 -6.54 -2.65 -16.38
C CYS A 88 -6.86 -1.75 -15.18
N LEU A 89 -5.86 -1.47 -14.33
CA LEU A 89 -6.04 -0.63 -13.13
C LEU A 89 -6.33 0.85 -13.43
N PHE A 90 -6.22 1.29 -14.69
CA PHE A 90 -6.71 2.61 -15.10
C PHE A 90 -8.24 2.66 -15.12
N ALA A 91 -8.92 1.55 -15.41
CA ALA A 91 -10.37 1.43 -15.44
C ALA A 91 -10.96 0.92 -14.11
N ARG A 92 -10.16 0.77 -13.04
CA ARG A 92 -10.57 0.16 -11.77
C ARG A 92 -11.83 0.75 -11.13
N GLU A 93 -12.08 2.05 -11.30
CA GLU A 93 -13.26 2.73 -10.71
C GLU A 93 -14.57 2.31 -11.40
N VAL A 94 -14.48 1.72 -12.59
CA VAL A 94 -15.62 1.11 -13.30
C VAL A 94 -15.91 -0.28 -12.75
N TYR A 95 -14.85 -1.05 -12.42
CA TYR A 95 -14.95 -2.38 -11.85
C TYR A 95 -15.21 -2.32 -10.34
N LYS A 96 -16.40 -1.86 -9.97
CA LYS A 96 -16.90 -1.92 -8.59
C LYS A 96 -17.33 -3.35 -8.23
N PRO A 97 -17.40 -3.72 -6.93
CA PRO A 97 -17.79 -5.06 -6.50
C PRO A 97 -19.09 -5.57 -7.14
N GLU A 98 -20.09 -4.71 -7.30
CA GLU A 98 -21.37 -5.05 -7.92
C GLU A 98 -21.21 -5.40 -9.40
N VAL A 99 -20.46 -4.57 -10.14
CA VAL A 99 -20.19 -4.78 -11.57
C VAL A 99 -19.38 -6.06 -11.79
N VAL A 100 -18.38 -6.31 -10.94
CA VAL A 100 -17.57 -7.53 -11.01
C VAL A 100 -18.40 -8.77 -10.69
N SER A 101 -19.27 -8.70 -9.66
CA SER A 101 -20.19 -9.78 -9.29
C SER A 101 -21.14 -10.14 -10.45
N GLU A 102 -21.77 -9.14 -11.06
CA GLU A 102 -22.67 -9.35 -12.22
C GLU A 102 -21.93 -9.94 -13.42
N ALA A 103 -20.72 -9.46 -13.72
CA ALA A 103 -19.92 -9.96 -14.83
C ALA A 103 -19.46 -11.42 -14.62
N LEU A 104 -19.06 -11.77 -13.39
CA LEU A 104 -18.63 -13.13 -13.04
C LEU A 104 -19.76 -14.14 -13.14
N LYS A 105 -21.00 -13.73 -12.87
CA LYS A 105 -22.19 -14.58 -13.02
C LYS A 105 -22.37 -15.10 -14.45
N ILE A 106 -22.06 -14.28 -15.46
CA ILE A 106 -22.09 -14.69 -16.88
C ILE A 106 -21.09 -15.81 -17.15
N SER A 107 -19.97 -15.83 -16.42
CA SER A 107 -18.92 -16.85 -16.53
C SER A 107 -19.16 -18.07 -15.64
N GLY A 108 -20.34 -18.19 -15.02
CA GLY A 108 -20.72 -19.32 -14.17
C GLY A 108 -20.31 -19.20 -12.70
N TYR A 109 -19.83 -18.03 -12.25
CA TYR A 109 -19.48 -17.78 -10.85
C TYR A 109 -20.55 -16.94 -10.17
N ASP A 110 -21.38 -17.55 -9.32
CA ASP A 110 -22.39 -16.83 -8.52
C ASP A 110 -21.75 -16.35 -7.20
N LEU A 111 -20.96 -15.28 -7.30
CA LEU A 111 -20.27 -14.65 -6.16
C LEU A 111 -20.90 -13.29 -5.88
N SER A 112 -21.35 -13.06 -4.65
CA SER A 112 -21.82 -11.75 -4.21
C SER A 112 -20.67 -10.77 -4.01
N PRO A 113 -20.93 -9.45 -3.94
CA PRO A 113 -19.93 -8.46 -3.55
C PRO A 113 -19.22 -8.78 -2.22
N SER A 114 -19.95 -9.37 -1.27
CA SER A 114 -19.39 -9.78 0.03
C SER A 114 -18.39 -10.95 -0.14
N ASP A 115 -18.73 -11.93 -0.97
CA ASP A 115 -17.84 -13.06 -1.26
C ASP A 115 -16.55 -12.58 -1.92
N LEU A 116 -16.66 -11.63 -2.87
CA LEU A 116 -15.49 -11.03 -3.51
C LEU A 116 -14.61 -10.26 -2.51
N ALA A 117 -15.21 -9.52 -1.58
CA ALA A 117 -14.46 -8.81 -0.55
C ALA A 117 -13.72 -9.79 0.39
N GLU A 118 -14.35 -10.92 0.75
CA GLU A 118 -13.71 -11.98 1.54
C GLU A 118 -12.57 -12.64 0.78
N ILE A 119 -12.77 -12.98 -0.49
CA ILE A 119 -11.73 -13.53 -1.38
C ILE A 119 -10.55 -12.56 -1.48
N GLY A 120 -10.81 -11.26 -1.69
CA GLY A 120 -9.77 -10.23 -1.76
C GLY A 120 -8.94 -10.15 -0.49
N ARG A 121 -9.59 -10.14 0.69
CA ARG A 121 -8.92 -10.18 1.99
C ARG A 121 -8.10 -11.46 2.19
N LYS A 122 -8.62 -12.62 1.77
CA LYS A 122 -7.91 -13.90 1.86
C LYS A 122 -6.65 -13.90 0.99
N ILE A 123 -6.74 -13.45 -0.26
CA ILE A 123 -5.58 -13.36 -1.16
C ILE A 123 -4.56 -12.36 -0.59
N TYR A 124 -5.02 -11.21 -0.09
CA TYR A 124 -4.15 -10.23 0.54
C TYR A 124 -3.37 -10.82 1.71
N ARG A 125 -4.08 -11.49 2.64
CA ARG A 125 -3.48 -12.18 3.79
C ARG A 125 -2.43 -13.21 3.36
N GLU A 126 -2.75 -14.09 2.41
CA GLU A 126 -1.81 -15.13 1.96
C GLU A 126 -0.57 -14.55 1.29
N LYS A 127 -0.73 -13.51 0.46
CA LYS A 127 0.42 -12.83 -0.15
C LYS A 127 1.27 -12.11 0.89
N TYR A 128 0.65 -11.54 1.92
CA TYR A 128 1.38 -10.89 3.01
C TYR A 128 2.10 -11.91 3.89
N ARG A 129 1.48 -13.05 4.17
CA ARG A 129 2.12 -14.19 4.87
C ARG A 129 3.39 -14.59 4.14
N LEU A 130 3.30 -14.82 2.83
CA LEU A 130 4.46 -15.13 2.00
C LEU A 130 5.52 -14.02 2.04
N LYS A 131 5.11 -12.75 1.95
CA LYS A 131 6.00 -11.59 2.04
C LYS A 131 6.82 -11.59 3.35
N VAL A 132 6.17 -11.88 4.49
CA VAL A 132 6.82 -11.99 5.80
C VAL A 132 7.72 -13.22 5.90
N GLU A 133 7.26 -14.38 5.41
CA GLU A 133 8.08 -15.62 5.34
C GLU A 133 9.36 -15.43 4.50
N LEU A 134 9.31 -14.57 3.47
CA LEU A 134 10.45 -14.21 2.63
C LEU A 134 11.33 -13.09 3.22
N GLY A 135 11.10 -12.68 4.48
CA GLY A 135 11.99 -11.80 5.23
C GLY A 135 11.57 -10.34 5.32
N PHE A 136 10.37 -9.97 4.87
CA PHE A 136 9.83 -8.65 5.16
C PHE A 136 9.44 -8.53 6.64
N ASP A 137 9.99 -7.51 7.32
CA ASP A 137 9.68 -7.20 8.70
C ASP A 137 8.95 -5.84 8.78
N PRO A 138 7.63 -5.83 9.09
CA PRO A 138 6.87 -4.58 9.19
C PRO A 138 7.36 -3.66 10.32
N ASP A 139 7.99 -4.21 11.37
CA ASP A 139 8.52 -3.43 12.49
C ASP A 139 9.82 -2.71 12.15
N ARG A 140 10.53 -3.15 11.10
CA ARG A 140 11.79 -2.56 10.61
C ARG A 140 11.62 -1.59 9.45
N VAL A 141 10.39 -1.33 9.03
CA VAL A 141 10.10 -0.32 8.01
C VAL A 141 10.69 1.03 8.43
N SER A 142 11.42 1.68 7.52
CA SER A 142 11.99 3.01 7.71
C SER A 142 11.69 3.90 6.53
N PHE A 143 11.73 5.22 6.73
CA PHE A 143 11.49 6.22 5.71
C PHE A 143 12.77 7.03 5.43
N PRO A 144 13.19 7.23 4.17
CA PRO A 144 14.35 8.06 3.84
C PRO A 144 14.15 9.51 4.32
N GLN A 145 15.14 10.13 4.95
CA GLN A 145 15.04 11.49 5.51
C GLN A 145 14.52 12.52 4.49
N ARG A 146 14.93 12.35 3.24
CA ARG A 146 14.56 13.23 2.12
C ARG A 146 13.06 13.49 1.98
N ILE A 147 12.21 12.55 2.38
CA ILE A 147 10.75 12.70 2.25
C ILE A 147 10.18 13.77 3.18
N PHE A 148 10.86 14.07 4.29
CA PHE A 148 10.44 15.06 5.29
C PHE A 148 10.94 16.48 4.97
N GLU A 149 11.91 16.60 4.07
CA GLU A 149 12.53 17.88 3.69
C GLU A 149 11.72 18.64 2.63
N THR A 150 10.96 17.91 1.82
CA THR A 150 10.20 18.47 0.68
C THR A 150 8.72 18.57 1.03
N LEU A 151 8.09 19.72 0.76
CA LEU A 151 6.66 19.90 1.00
C LEU A 151 5.83 18.96 0.10
N THR A 152 4.83 18.33 0.72
CA THR A 152 3.75 17.63 0.04
C THR A 152 2.54 18.57 -0.11
N PRO A 153 1.50 18.19 -0.87
CA PRO A 153 0.18 18.81 -0.79
C PRO A 153 -0.41 18.88 0.64
N HIS A 154 0.03 18.02 1.55
CA HIS A 154 -0.33 18.04 2.98
C HIS A 154 0.61 18.91 3.83
N GLY A 155 1.50 19.69 3.21
CA GLY A 155 2.54 20.45 3.88
C GLY A 155 3.77 19.61 4.20
N ARG A 156 4.50 20.01 5.25
CA ARG A 156 5.67 19.26 5.72
C ARG A 156 5.20 18.03 6.48
N LEU A 157 5.71 16.85 6.12
CA LEU A 157 5.39 15.62 6.83
C LEU A 157 5.97 15.66 8.25
N ASP A 158 5.15 15.29 9.22
CA ASP A 158 5.58 15.10 10.61
C ASP A 158 6.13 13.67 10.79
N PRO A 159 7.43 13.51 11.11
CA PRO A 159 8.03 12.19 11.37
C PRO A 159 7.32 11.43 12.49
N ALA A 160 6.82 12.10 13.53
CA ALA A 160 6.14 11.46 14.65
C ALA A 160 4.79 10.88 14.23
N LEU A 161 4.03 11.61 13.41
CA LEU A 161 2.79 11.12 12.83
C LEU A 161 3.06 9.90 11.93
N LEU A 162 4.04 9.98 11.02
CA LEU A 162 4.33 8.87 10.10
C LEU A 162 4.80 7.62 10.85
N GLU A 163 5.59 7.78 11.91
CA GLU A 163 6.00 6.69 12.79
C GLU A 163 4.82 6.09 13.57
N SER A 164 3.88 6.93 14.04
CA SER A 164 2.64 6.45 14.66
C SER A 164 1.85 5.57 13.70
N ILE A 165 1.64 6.03 12.46
CA ILE A 165 0.89 5.26 11.45
C ILE A 165 1.64 3.99 11.06
N ARG A 166 2.98 4.03 10.95
CA ARG A 166 3.81 2.85 10.70
C ARG A 166 3.60 1.78 11.78
N LYS A 167 3.59 2.16 13.06
CA LYS A 167 3.34 1.23 14.17
C LYS A 167 1.94 0.63 14.11
N THR A 168 0.92 1.45 13.80
CA THR A 168 -0.45 0.97 13.60
C THR A 168 -0.53 -0.02 12.45
N TYR A 169 0.12 0.27 11.31
CA TYR A 169 0.16 -0.63 10.15
C TYR A 169 0.86 -1.95 10.49
N ALA A 170 2.02 -1.90 11.15
CA ALA A 170 2.73 -3.10 11.60
C ALA A 170 1.89 -3.95 12.57
N GLY A 171 1.21 -3.31 13.51
CA GLY A 171 0.27 -3.97 14.42
C GLY A 171 -0.89 -4.65 13.69
N PHE A 172 -1.46 -3.98 12.69
CA PHE A 172 -2.50 -4.56 11.85
C PHE A 172 -2.00 -5.82 11.13
N ILE A 173 -0.84 -5.78 10.49
CA ILE A 173 -0.26 -6.93 9.78
C ILE A 173 -0.04 -8.11 10.73
N ARG A 174 0.53 -7.87 11.92
CA ARG A 174 0.72 -8.94 12.91
C ARG A 174 -0.60 -9.57 13.33
N SER A 175 -1.61 -8.75 13.62
CA SER A 175 -2.95 -9.23 13.98
C SER A 175 -3.58 -10.05 12.85
N MET A 176 -3.49 -9.56 11.62
CA MET A 176 -4.03 -10.24 10.43
C MET A 176 -3.38 -11.61 10.19
N LEU A 177 -2.08 -11.75 10.45
CA LEU A 177 -1.35 -13.01 10.23
C LEU A 177 -1.45 -13.99 11.41
N ALA A 178 -1.83 -13.52 12.60
CA ALA A 178 -2.00 -14.37 13.78
C ALA A 178 -3.35 -15.13 13.80
N ASN A 179 -4.37 -14.58 13.14
CA ASN A 179 -5.69 -15.20 12.92
C ASN A 179 -5.68 -16.04 11.65
#